data_AF-A0A180FQ44-F1
#
_entry.id   AF-A0A180FQ44-F1
#
_cell.length_a   1.000
_cell.length_b   1.000
_cell.length_c   1.000
_cell.angle_alpha   90.00
_cell.angle_beta   90.00
_cell.angle_gamma   90.00
#
_symmetry.space_group_name_H-M   'P 1'
#
loop_
_entity.id
_entity.type
_entity.pdbx_description
1 polymer ?
#
loop_
_entity_poly.entity_id
_entity_poly.type
_entity_poly.pdbx_seq_one_letter_code
_entity_poly.pdbx_strand_id
1 'polypeptide(L)'
;MYLKYFQIRLVSFYRGISGGGVLRLSLVLLLLFGLSTAYIKGVKEYISPAVFCFLLYAVHTGRKDRHFIKVFWGRRSVFLYGSEYFLLSIPFLAVSLCKGYYTDLLLIVSSILLSPVLFRFKIKGIQLSCPFFRKGSYEYQSAFRTNFIFLALCYFMAFMGMYKGNANLLYVFYVLTGFLYIIPLLKKEPVIYTVNFIRVKDLLAVKFVNVICNTLLLLLPLLLICPLMDTDMFITLLLLSISVILLACFSVLLKYCFHTDLIIGLVFLIVLVPALIVSVIHPPLSVLFVWLLIILLVRVNNRLSRLLEYDKDRKAC
;
A
#
# COMPACT_ATOMS: atom_id res chain seq x y z
N MET A 1 -34.43 -3.71 -1.67
CA MET A 1 -33.42 -3.82 -2.76
C MET A 1 -32.05 -3.26 -2.34
N TYR A 2 -31.98 -2.08 -1.71
CA TYR A 2 -30.72 -1.51 -1.16
C TYR A 2 -30.09 -2.36 -0.05
N LEU A 3 -30.89 -3.00 0.81
CA LEU A 3 -30.40 -3.96 1.81
C LEU A 3 -29.66 -5.16 1.19
N LYS A 4 -30.17 -5.71 0.09
CA LYS A 4 -29.49 -6.79 -0.66
C LYS A 4 -28.18 -6.31 -1.29
N TYR A 5 -28.12 -5.06 -1.77
CA TYR A 5 -26.87 -4.45 -2.22
C TYR A 5 -25.84 -4.34 -1.09
N PHE A 6 -26.25 -3.84 0.08
CA PHE A 6 -25.38 -3.75 1.26
C PHE A 6 -24.93 -5.11 1.78
N GLN A 7 -25.80 -6.13 1.74
CA GLN A 7 -25.43 -7.52 2.08
C GLN A 7 -24.43 -8.10 1.08
N ILE A 8 -24.66 -7.94 -0.23
CA ILE A 8 -23.71 -8.35 -1.28
C ILE A 8 -22.39 -7.59 -1.12
N ARG A 9 -22.45 -6.33 -0.71
CA ARG A 9 -21.28 -5.50 -0.39
C ARG A 9 -20.55 -5.99 0.84
N LEU A 10 -21.23 -6.34 1.92
CA LEU A 10 -20.65 -6.93 3.12
C LEU A 10 -19.98 -8.26 2.80
N VAL A 11 -20.61 -9.09 1.96
CA VAL A 11 -20.05 -10.35 1.48
C VAL A 11 -18.90 -10.11 0.49
N SER A 12 -18.95 -9.08 -0.34
CA SER A 12 -17.87 -8.70 -1.26
C SER A 12 -16.73 -7.97 -0.55
N PHE A 13 -17.02 -7.31 0.57
CA PHE A 13 -16.08 -6.71 1.50
C PHE A 13 -15.38 -7.83 2.26
N TYR A 14 -16.13 -8.78 2.80
CA TYR A 14 -15.63 -10.03 3.39
C TYR A 14 -14.82 -10.89 2.40
N ARG A 15 -15.29 -11.07 1.16
CA ARG A 15 -14.52 -11.73 0.07
C ARG A 15 -13.35 -10.89 -0.43
N GLY A 16 -13.46 -9.56 -0.35
CA GLY A 16 -12.38 -8.62 -0.62
C GLY A 16 -11.27 -8.71 0.43
N ILE A 17 -11.65 -8.97 1.68
CA ILE A 17 -10.78 -9.31 2.83
C ILE A 17 -10.19 -10.73 2.66
N SER A 18 -10.94 -11.69 2.11
CA SER A 18 -10.51 -13.10 2.02
C SER A 18 -9.77 -13.52 0.73
N GLY A 19 -9.90 -12.78 -0.38
CA GLY A 19 -9.39 -13.16 -1.72
C GLY A 19 -8.38 -12.21 -2.36
N GLY A 20 -7.59 -11.45 -1.58
CA GLY A 20 -6.55 -10.60 -2.15
C GLY A 20 -7.08 -9.37 -2.93
N GLY A 21 -8.29 -8.91 -2.61
CA GLY A 21 -8.78 -7.55 -2.86
C GLY A 21 -8.58 -6.63 -1.65
N VAL A 22 -7.54 -6.93 -0.86
CA VAL A 22 -7.25 -6.52 0.52
C VAL A 22 -6.50 -5.18 0.61
N LEU A 23 -5.87 -4.76 -0.50
CA LEU A 23 -5.20 -3.45 -0.69
C LEU A 23 -6.04 -2.22 -0.31
N ARG A 24 -7.37 -2.32 -0.41
CA ARG A 24 -8.31 -1.22 -0.13
C ARG A 24 -8.74 -1.15 1.32
N LEU A 25 -8.75 -2.28 2.01
CA LEU A 25 -9.01 -2.34 3.45
C LEU A 25 -7.80 -1.81 4.22
N SER A 26 -6.59 -2.11 3.74
CA SER A 26 -5.35 -1.54 4.26
C SER A 26 -5.25 -0.02 4.05
N LEU A 27 -5.90 0.55 3.03
CA LEU A 27 -6.04 2.01 2.83
C LEU A 27 -7.02 2.63 3.83
N VAL A 28 -8.14 1.98 4.10
CA VAL A 28 -9.11 2.40 5.14
C VAL A 28 -8.49 2.37 6.53
N LEU A 29 -7.61 1.41 6.83
CA LEU A 29 -6.85 1.34 8.08
C LEU A 29 -5.68 2.34 8.15
N LEU A 30 -5.00 2.63 7.03
CA LEU A 30 -3.99 3.69 6.95
C LEU A 30 -4.60 5.08 7.18
N LEU A 31 -5.89 5.23 6.86
CA LEU A 31 -6.62 6.46 7.06
C LEU A 31 -7.24 6.63 8.44
N LEU A 32 -7.70 5.55 9.05
CA LEU A 32 -8.01 5.55 10.47
C LEU A 32 -6.75 5.85 11.32
N PHE A 33 -5.56 5.44 10.85
CA PHE A 33 -4.26 5.75 11.48
C PHE A 33 -3.75 7.19 11.21
N GLY A 34 -3.99 7.76 10.03
CA GLY A 34 -3.74 9.19 9.77
C GLY A 34 -4.66 10.13 10.57
N LEU A 35 -5.91 9.72 10.78
CA LEU A 35 -6.90 10.46 11.55
C LEU A 35 -6.64 10.37 13.07
N SER A 36 -6.00 9.30 13.57
CA SER A 36 -5.59 9.19 14.97
C SER A 36 -4.31 9.97 15.30
N THR A 37 -3.38 10.11 14.36
CA THR A 37 -2.16 10.93 14.54
C THR A 37 -2.43 12.43 14.42
N ALA A 38 -3.39 12.85 13.58
CA ALA A 38 -3.82 14.25 13.44
C ALA A 38 -4.58 14.83 14.65
N TYR A 39 -5.14 13.93 15.47
CA TYR A 39 -5.83 14.22 16.72
C TYR A 39 -4.86 14.68 17.83
N ILE A 40 -3.54 14.58 17.61
CA ILE A 40 -2.48 15.00 18.54
C ILE A 40 -1.63 16.11 17.87
N LYS A 41 -2.04 17.38 18.06
CA LYS A 41 -1.40 18.69 17.69
C LYS A 41 -0.66 18.80 16.32
N GLY A 42 -1.09 19.73 15.47
CA GLY A 42 -0.24 20.31 14.39
C GLY A 42 -0.65 20.09 12.92
N VAL A 43 -1.83 19.54 12.65
CA VAL A 43 -2.30 19.32 11.26
C VAL A 43 -2.95 20.57 10.67
N LYS A 44 -2.41 21.05 9.55
CA LYS A 44 -2.93 22.18 8.76
C LYS A 44 -4.18 21.77 7.97
N GLU A 45 -5.05 22.75 7.70
CA GLU A 45 -6.38 22.60 7.06
C GLU A 45 -6.33 21.64 5.85
N TYR A 46 -5.55 21.97 4.82
CA TYR A 46 -5.49 21.23 3.56
C TYR A 46 -5.07 19.75 3.59
N ILE A 47 -4.54 19.23 4.71
CA ILE A 47 -4.02 17.85 4.77
C ILE A 47 -5.17 16.83 4.78
N SER A 48 -6.24 17.10 5.54
CA SER A 48 -7.42 16.21 5.63
C SER A 48 -8.07 15.95 4.26
N PRO A 49 -8.47 16.99 3.49
CA PRO A 49 -9.09 16.79 2.18
C PRO A 49 -8.13 16.17 1.16
N ALA A 50 -6.81 16.47 1.21
CA ALA A 50 -5.83 15.87 0.31
C ALA A 50 -5.72 14.35 0.49
N VAL A 51 -5.65 13.89 1.75
CA VAL A 51 -5.60 12.46 2.08
C VAL A 51 -6.92 11.78 1.72
N PHE A 52 -8.06 12.45 1.91
CA PHE A 52 -9.36 11.92 1.52
C PHE A 52 -9.50 11.74 0.00
N CYS A 53 -9.15 12.76 -0.78
CA CYS A 53 -9.15 12.69 -2.25
C CYS A 53 -8.24 11.56 -2.76
N PHE A 54 -7.09 11.36 -2.12
CA PHE A 54 -6.17 10.26 -2.41
C PHE A 54 -6.84 8.89 -2.17
N LEU A 55 -7.48 8.70 -1.02
CA LEU A 55 -8.18 7.44 -0.72
C LEU A 55 -9.37 7.22 -1.65
N LEU A 56 -10.17 8.24 -1.92
CA LEU A 56 -11.27 8.14 -2.87
C LEU A 56 -10.80 7.64 -4.23
N TYR A 57 -9.71 8.22 -4.73
CA TYR A 57 -9.13 7.82 -6.00
C TYR A 57 -8.64 6.37 -5.97
N ALA A 58 -7.96 5.94 -4.89
CA ALA A 58 -7.44 4.56 -4.75
C ALA A 58 -8.56 3.52 -4.62
N VAL A 59 -9.63 3.85 -3.89
CA VAL A 59 -10.82 3.01 -3.75
C VAL A 59 -11.60 2.95 -5.06
N HIS A 60 -11.65 4.03 -5.85
CA HIS A 60 -12.31 4.00 -7.15
C HIS A 60 -11.53 3.19 -8.19
N THR A 61 -10.23 3.39 -8.30
CA THR A 61 -9.39 2.86 -9.40
C THR A 61 -9.16 1.35 -9.34
N GLY A 62 -8.74 0.80 -8.19
CA GLY A 62 -8.52 -0.64 -8.07
C GLY A 62 -9.81 -1.50 -8.06
N ARG A 63 -10.98 -0.91 -8.39
CA ARG A 63 -12.31 -1.50 -8.17
C ARG A 63 -12.64 -2.47 -9.30
N LYS A 64 -12.63 -3.75 -8.98
CA LYS A 64 -12.80 -4.83 -9.96
C LYS A 64 -14.27 -5.06 -10.37
N ASP A 65 -15.24 -4.70 -9.52
CA ASP A 65 -16.67 -4.93 -9.76
C ASP A 65 -17.38 -3.77 -10.48
N ARG A 66 -16.61 -2.81 -11.02
CA ARG A 66 -17.15 -1.61 -11.69
C ARG A 66 -18.08 -1.93 -12.84
N HIS A 67 -17.73 -2.95 -13.64
CA HIS A 67 -18.55 -3.40 -14.75
C HIS A 67 -19.85 -4.03 -14.26
N PHE A 68 -19.76 -4.92 -13.28
CA PHE A 68 -20.91 -5.60 -12.68
C PHE A 68 -21.94 -4.60 -12.13
N ILE A 69 -21.51 -3.60 -11.35
CA ILE A 69 -22.44 -2.62 -10.77
C ILE A 69 -23.10 -1.77 -11.86
N LYS A 70 -22.35 -1.39 -12.90
CA LYS A 70 -22.90 -0.61 -14.02
C LYS A 70 -23.94 -1.40 -14.80
N VAL A 71 -23.71 -2.68 -15.04
CA VAL A 71 -24.66 -3.55 -15.76
C VAL A 71 -25.94 -3.77 -14.95
N PHE A 72 -25.82 -4.08 -13.65
CA PHE A 72 -26.97 -4.41 -12.82
C PHE A 72 -27.77 -3.19 -12.32
N TRP A 73 -27.13 -2.04 -12.09
CA TRP A 73 -27.79 -0.85 -11.52
C TRP A 73 -27.82 0.36 -12.45
N GLY A 74 -27.25 0.28 -13.66
CA GLY A 74 -27.33 1.33 -14.67
C GLY A 74 -26.95 2.72 -14.13
N ARG A 75 -27.83 3.72 -14.35
CA ARG A 75 -27.63 5.09 -13.83
C ARG A 75 -27.59 5.16 -12.29
N ARG A 76 -28.23 4.24 -11.56
CA ARG A 76 -28.24 4.20 -10.09
C ARG A 76 -26.87 3.82 -9.49
N SER A 77 -25.93 3.33 -10.31
CA SER A 77 -24.55 3.06 -9.87
C SER A 77 -23.87 4.31 -9.28
N VAL A 78 -24.22 5.51 -9.79
CA VAL A 78 -23.67 6.78 -9.30
C VAL A 78 -24.04 7.01 -7.84
N PHE A 79 -25.30 6.81 -7.48
CA PHE A 79 -25.79 6.97 -6.13
C PHE A 79 -25.15 5.95 -5.17
N LEU A 80 -24.99 4.70 -5.63
CA LEU A 80 -24.32 3.65 -4.87
C LEU A 80 -22.85 3.99 -4.58
N TYR A 81 -22.12 4.51 -5.58
CA TYR A 81 -20.75 4.99 -5.37
C TYR A 81 -20.70 6.16 -4.40
N GLY A 82 -21.58 7.16 -4.55
CA GLY A 82 -21.66 8.30 -3.66
C GLY A 82 -21.91 7.89 -2.20
N SER A 83 -22.81 6.94 -1.96
CA SER A 83 -23.11 6.45 -0.61
C SER A 83 -21.91 5.76 0.07
N GLU A 84 -21.09 5.04 -0.70
CA GLU A 84 -19.87 4.42 -0.17
C GLU A 84 -18.77 5.44 0.12
N TYR A 85 -18.63 6.44 -0.75
CA TYR A 85 -17.67 7.53 -0.58
C TYR A 85 -18.03 8.40 0.61
N PHE A 86 -19.32 8.62 0.83
CA PHE A 86 -19.82 9.27 2.03
C PHE A 86 -19.44 8.48 3.29
N LEU A 87 -19.69 7.17 3.34
CA LEU A 87 -19.29 6.32 4.47
C LEU A 87 -17.77 6.36 4.75
N LEU A 88 -16.95 6.38 3.70
CA LEU A 88 -15.49 6.49 3.82
C LEU A 88 -15.03 7.88 4.31
N SER A 89 -15.83 8.91 4.07
CA SER A 89 -15.51 10.30 4.45
C SER A 89 -15.78 10.62 5.92
N ILE A 90 -16.63 9.83 6.60
CA ILE A 90 -17.09 10.07 7.98
C ILE A 90 -15.95 10.46 8.93
N PRO A 91 -14.83 9.71 9.02
CA PRO A 91 -13.82 10.05 10.01
C PRO A 91 -13.07 11.34 9.67
N PHE A 92 -13.01 11.75 8.41
CA PHE A 92 -12.42 13.03 7.99
C PHE A 92 -13.34 14.21 8.22
N LEU A 93 -14.63 14.03 7.91
CA LEU A 93 -15.67 15.01 8.22
C LEU A 93 -15.66 15.30 9.73
N ALA A 94 -15.53 14.25 10.57
CA ALA A 94 -15.42 14.40 12.02
C ALA A 94 -14.19 15.24 12.42
N VAL A 95 -13.00 14.94 11.88
CA VAL A 95 -11.77 15.70 12.19
C VAL A 95 -11.87 17.16 11.75
N SER A 96 -12.35 17.42 10.54
CA SER A 96 -12.50 18.80 10.04
C SER A 96 -13.57 19.59 10.81
N LEU A 97 -14.65 18.94 11.26
CA LEU A 97 -15.64 19.55 12.15
C LEU A 97 -15.04 19.88 13.53
N CYS A 98 -14.30 18.95 14.15
CA CYS A 98 -13.68 19.17 15.46
C CYS A 98 -12.65 20.32 15.46
N LYS A 99 -12.01 20.60 14.32
CA LYS A 99 -11.02 21.68 14.18
C LYS A 99 -11.57 22.99 13.61
N GLY A 100 -12.84 23.04 13.20
CA GLY A 100 -13.44 24.23 12.58
C GLY A 100 -12.96 24.51 11.15
N TYR A 101 -12.45 23.51 10.43
CA TYR A 101 -11.95 23.67 9.06
C TYR A 101 -13.08 23.54 8.04
N TYR A 102 -13.87 24.60 7.88
CA TYR A 102 -15.04 24.62 6.98
C TYR A 102 -14.68 24.51 5.49
N THR A 103 -13.50 25.01 5.11
CA THR A 103 -12.94 24.89 3.76
C THR A 103 -12.65 23.43 3.40
N ASP A 104 -12.10 22.65 4.33
CA ASP A 104 -11.87 21.21 4.15
C ASP A 104 -13.17 20.43 3.99
N LEU A 105 -14.19 20.78 4.76
CA LEU A 105 -15.51 20.16 4.67
C LEU A 105 -16.09 20.33 3.26
N LEU A 106 -16.02 21.55 2.70
CA LEU A 106 -16.44 21.82 1.32
C LEU A 106 -15.65 20.98 0.30
N LEU A 107 -14.34 20.83 0.48
CA LEU A 107 -13.48 20.01 -0.38
C LEU A 107 -13.82 18.50 -0.29
N ILE A 108 -14.06 17.99 0.91
CA ILE A 108 -14.45 16.60 1.14
C ILE A 108 -15.84 16.32 0.53
N VAL A 109 -16.82 17.20 0.75
CA VAL A 109 -18.18 17.02 0.22
C VAL A 109 -18.20 17.15 -1.31
N SER A 110 -17.49 18.12 -1.87
CA SER A 110 -17.40 18.30 -3.33
C SER A 110 -16.73 17.10 -4.02
N SER A 111 -15.68 16.52 -3.42
CA SER A 111 -15.01 15.34 -3.98
C SER A 111 -15.89 14.08 -3.96
N ILE A 112 -16.76 13.91 -2.96
CA ILE A 112 -17.77 12.83 -2.94
C ILE A 112 -18.76 12.97 -4.09
N LEU A 113 -19.23 14.19 -4.37
CA LEU A 113 -20.22 14.47 -5.41
C LEU A 113 -19.63 14.35 -6.82
N LEU A 114 -18.40 14.83 -7.03
CA LEU A 114 -17.76 14.89 -8.34
C LEU A 114 -17.12 13.56 -8.75
N SER A 115 -16.59 12.79 -7.80
CA SER A 115 -15.84 11.55 -8.09
C SER A 115 -16.59 10.52 -8.95
N PRO A 116 -17.88 10.20 -8.74
CA PRO A 116 -18.58 9.18 -9.53
C PRO A 116 -18.73 9.58 -11.01
N VAL A 117 -18.69 10.89 -11.28
CA VAL A 117 -18.81 11.48 -12.62
C VAL A 117 -17.43 11.56 -13.27
N LEU A 118 -16.44 12.14 -12.58
CA LEU A 118 -15.08 12.33 -13.08
C LEU A 118 -14.41 11.01 -13.45
N PHE A 119 -14.63 9.95 -12.68
CA PHE A 119 -13.98 8.68 -12.99
C PHE A 119 -14.60 7.93 -14.15
N ARG A 120 -15.72 8.39 -14.75
CA ARG A 120 -16.31 7.76 -15.94
C ARG A 120 -15.37 7.78 -17.13
N PHE A 121 -14.48 8.77 -17.20
CA PHE A 121 -13.48 8.88 -18.25
C PHE A 121 -12.46 7.75 -18.09
N LYS A 122 -12.51 6.78 -19.02
CA LYS A 122 -11.45 5.78 -19.16
C LYS A 122 -10.26 6.49 -19.79
N ILE A 123 -9.19 6.67 -19.03
CA ILE A 123 -7.87 6.79 -19.63
C ILE A 123 -7.59 5.40 -20.21
N LYS A 124 -7.68 5.24 -21.53
CA LYS A 124 -7.26 3.98 -22.20
C LYS A 124 -5.81 3.76 -21.77
N GLY A 125 -5.56 2.61 -21.13
CA GLY A 125 -4.31 2.32 -20.45
C GLY A 125 -3.14 2.42 -21.41
N ILE A 126 -2.35 3.48 -21.27
CA ILE A 126 -0.99 3.51 -21.80
C ILE A 126 -0.28 2.38 -21.07
N GLN A 127 0.14 1.35 -21.81
CA GLN A 127 1.00 0.30 -21.26
C GLN A 127 2.39 0.90 -21.04
N LEU A 128 2.53 1.70 -19.98
CA LEU A 128 3.82 2.20 -19.57
C LEU A 128 4.66 1.02 -19.08
N SER A 129 5.57 0.60 -19.96
CA SER A 129 6.66 -0.28 -19.58
C SER A 129 7.71 0.61 -18.93
N CYS A 130 7.89 0.48 -17.62
CA CYS A 130 8.92 1.22 -16.91
C CYS A 130 10.24 0.45 -17.04
N PRO A 131 11.23 0.96 -17.80
CA PRO A 131 12.47 0.21 -18.08
C PRO A 131 13.39 0.12 -16.86
N PHE A 132 13.14 0.92 -15.82
CA PHE A 132 14.05 1.07 -14.68
C PHE A 132 14.00 -0.11 -13.71
N PHE A 133 12.88 -0.85 -13.64
CA PHE A 133 12.79 -2.00 -12.75
C PHE A 133 13.56 -3.20 -13.27
N ARG A 134 14.17 -3.95 -12.35
CA ARG A 134 14.93 -5.15 -12.69
C ARG A 134 14.06 -6.18 -13.41
N LYS A 135 14.61 -6.84 -14.43
CA LYS A 135 13.90 -7.89 -15.19
C LYS A 135 13.43 -9.01 -14.25
N GLY A 136 12.18 -9.45 -14.40
CA GLY A 136 11.56 -10.47 -13.54
C GLY A 136 10.78 -9.94 -12.32
N SER A 137 10.76 -8.62 -12.06
CA SER A 137 9.97 -8.00 -10.99
C SER A 137 8.55 -7.63 -11.43
N TYR A 138 7.79 -8.62 -11.90
CA TYR A 138 6.42 -8.40 -12.43
C TYR A 138 5.49 -7.70 -11.45
N GLU A 139 5.69 -7.88 -10.14
CA GLU A 139 4.89 -7.25 -9.09
C GLU A 139 5.10 -5.74 -9.04
N TYR A 140 6.35 -5.28 -9.15
CA TYR A 140 6.69 -3.86 -9.21
C TYR A 140 6.22 -3.23 -10.53
N GLN A 141 6.39 -3.94 -11.65
CA GLN A 141 5.91 -3.46 -12.95
C GLN A 141 4.38 -3.37 -13.00
N SER A 142 3.68 -4.32 -12.37
CA SER A 142 2.22 -4.27 -12.24
C SER A 142 1.79 -3.15 -11.31
N ALA A 143 2.47 -2.99 -10.17
CA ALA A 143 2.21 -1.93 -9.21
C ALA A 143 2.41 -0.54 -9.82
N PHE A 144 3.45 -0.34 -10.61
CA PHE A 144 3.72 0.90 -11.32
C PHE A 144 2.60 1.25 -12.29
N ARG A 145 2.18 0.29 -13.12
CA ARG A 145 1.09 0.49 -14.09
C ARG A 145 -0.24 0.86 -13.42
N THR A 146 -0.52 0.32 -12.23
CA THR A 146 -1.75 0.66 -11.49
C THR A 146 -1.62 1.93 -10.67
N ASN A 147 -0.43 2.19 -10.11
CA ASN A 147 -0.23 3.20 -9.08
C ASN A 147 0.59 4.42 -9.55
N PHE A 148 0.90 4.53 -10.83
CA PHE A 148 1.75 5.61 -11.38
C PHE A 148 1.30 7.01 -10.96
N ILE A 149 0.00 7.29 -11.05
CA ILE A 149 -0.57 8.60 -10.69
C ILE A 149 -0.40 8.85 -9.18
N PHE A 150 -0.59 7.83 -8.34
CA PHE A 150 -0.37 7.95 -6.90
C PHE A 150 1.11 8.16 -6.56
N LEU A 151 2.01 7.49 -7.26
CA LEU A 151 3.44 7.69 -7.11
C LEU A 151 3.84 9.12 -7.44
N ALA A 152 3.36 9.65 -8.58
CA ALA A 152 3.61 11.04 -8.99
C ALA A 152 3.07 12.04 -7.96
N LEU A 153 1.87 11.81 -7.43
CA LEU A 153 1.29 12.64 -6.37
C LEU A 153 2.11 12.58 -5.06
N CYS A 154 2.60 11.40 -4.67
CA CYS A 154 3.44 11.27 -3.48
C CYS A 154 4.74 12.06 -3.63
N TYR A 155 5.39 11.97 -4.79
CA TYR A 155 6.59 12.77 -5.06
C TYR A 155 6.30 14.26 -5.07
N PHE A 156 5.20 14.69 -5.68
CA PHE A 156 4.79 16.09 -5.67
C PHE A 156 4.56 16.61 -4.24
N MET A 157 3.82 15.86 -3.42
CA MET A 157 3.53 16.26 -2.05
C MET A 157 4.76 16.24 -1.15
N ALA A 158 5.67 15.26 -1.34
CA ALA A 158 6.95 15.23 -0.66
C ALA A 158 7.81 16.45 -1.03
N PHE A 159 7.88 16.80 -2.31
CA PHE A 159 8.58 18.00 -2.78
C PHE A 159 7.97 19.29 -2.24
N MET A 160 6.64 19.39 -2.21
CA MET A 160 5.95 20.53 -1.58
C MET A 160 6.19 20.60 -0.07
N GLY A 161 6.33 19.46 0.59
CA GLY A 161 6.75 19.35 1.98
C GLY A 161 8.12 19.97 2.20
N MET A 162 9.08 19.60 1.35
CA MET A 162 10.42 20.17 1.36
C MET A 162 10.42 21.67 1.07
N TYR A 163 9.76 22.10 0.00
CA TYR A 163 9.70 23.51 -0.42
C TYR A 163 9.13 24.43 0.68
N LYS A 164 8.15 23.94 1.45
CA LYS A 164 7.56 24.67 2.58
C LYS A 164 8.27 24.46 3.93
N GLY A 165 9.39 23.74 3.97
CA GLY A 165 10.10 23.41 5.20
C GLY A 165 9.32 22.50 6.16
N ASN A 166 8.33 21.74 5.66
CA ASN A 166 7.53 20.83 6.47
C ASN A 166 8.05 19.38 6.34
N ALA A 167 8.98 19.02 7.23
CA ALA A 167 9.59 17.69 7.28
C ALA A 167 8.57 16.56 7.49
N ASN A 168 7.51 16.80 8.28
CA ASN A 168 6.48 15.80 8.53
C ASN A 168 5.74 15.40 7.26
N LEU A 169 5.45 16.37 6.38
CA LEU A 169 4.80 16.11 5.10
C LEU A 169 5.70 15.24 4.21
N LEU A 170 6.99 15.55 4.17
CA LEU A 170 8.00 14.75 3.45
C LEU A 170 8.04 13.31 3.96
N TYR A 171 8.14 13.09 5.27
CA TYR A 171 8.23 11.75 5.86
C TYR A 171 6.97 10.91 5.60
N VAL A 172 5.78 11.50 5.75
CA VAL A 172 4.52 10.80 5.49
C VAL A 172 4.44 10.32 4.04
N PHE A 173 4.71 11.20 3.08
CA PHE A 173 4.63 10.84 1.68
C PHE A 173 5.77 9.91 1.24
N TYR A 174 6.95 10.02 1.86
CA TYR A 174 8.04 9.07 1.66
C TYR A 174 7.64 7.65 2.07
N VAL A 175 7.11 7.47 3.28
CA VAL A 175 6.61 6.16 3.75
C VAL A 175 5.50 5.65 2.82
N LEU A 176 4.60 6.53 2.39
CA LEU A 176 3.49 6.18 1.52
C LEU A 176 3.98 5.67 0.15
N THR A 177 5.05 6.23 -0.41
CA THR A 177 5.67 5.69 -1.64
C THR A 177 6.11 4.24 -1.48
N GLY A 178 6.72 3.89 -0.34
CA GLY A 178 7.09 2.52 -0.02
C GLY A 178 5.87 1.59 0.06
N PHE A 179 4.84 2.00 0.79
CA PHE A 179 3.61 1.20 0.93
C PHE A 179 2.91 0.91 -0.41
N LEU A 180 2.91 1.85 -1.35
CA LEU A 180 2.30 1.64 -2.68
C LEU A 180 2.85 0.41 -3.42
N TYR A 181 4.09 0.00 -3.12
CA TYR A 181 4.77 -1.13 -3.75
C TYR A 181 4.92 -2.36 -2.85
N ILE A 182 4.91 -2.18 -1.53
CA ILE A 182 4.91 -3.30 -0.57
C ILE A 182 3.58 -4.07 -0.62
N ILE A 183 2.44 -3.40 -0.81
CA ILE A 183 1.17 -4.11 -0.73
C ILE A 183 0.95 -5.10 -1.90
N PRO A 184 1.34 -4.80 -3.15
CA PRO A 184 1.39 -5.80 -4.22
C PRO A 184 2.28 -7.01 -3.89
N LEU A 185 3.37 -6.81 -3.14
CA LEU A 185 4.24 -7.86 -2.60
C LEU A 185 3.60 -8.67 -1.46
N LEU A 186 2.34 -8.46 -1.10
CA LEU A 186 1.62 -9.35 -0.18
C LEU A 186 0.78 -10.38 -0.92
N LYS A 187 0.60 -10.24 -2.22
CA LYS A 187 -0.18 -11.19 -3.02
C LYS A 187 0.60 -12.48 -3.20
N LYS A 188 -0.11 -13.59 -3.02
CA LYS A 188 0.44 -14.92 -3.32
C LYS A 188 0.79 -15.07 -4.78
N GLU A 189 1.94 -15.68 -4.99
CA GLU A 189 2.42 -16.08 -6.30
C GLU A 189 1.90 -17.49 -6.62
N PRO A 190 1.59 -17.79 -7.89
CA PRO A 190 1.23 -19.16 -8.26
C PRO A 190 2.45 -20.07 -8.16
N VAL A 191 2.19 -21.30 -7.68
CA VAL A 191 3.21 -22.30 -7.31
C VAL A 191 4.20 -22.61 -8.45
N ILE A 192 3.77 -22.46 -9.71
CA ILE A 192 4.58 -22.69 -10.91
C ILE A 192 5.87 -21.86 -10.90
N TYR A 193 5.83 -20.60 -10.43
CA TYR A 193 7.03 -19.75 -10.37
C TYR A 193 8.03 -20.20 -9.30
N THR A 194 7.56 -20.87 -8.25
CA THR A 194 8.43 -21.40 -7.19
C THR A 194 9.10 -22.72 -7.57
N VAL A 195 8.43 -23.53 -8.38
CA VAL A 195 8.90 -24.87 -8.81
C VAL A 195 10.01 -24.79 -9.87
N ASN A 196 10.12 -23.66 -10.58
CA ASN A 196 11.18 -23.44 -11.58
C ASN A 196 12.59 -23.32 -10.96
N PHE A 197 12.71 -23.18 -9.63
CA PHE A 197 13.98 -23.08 -8.94
C PHE A 197 14.41 -24.41 -8.33
N ILE A 198 15.66 -24.82 -8.59
CA ILE A 198 16.23 -26.07 -8.07
C ILE A 198 16.59 -25.95 -6.58
N ARG A 199 17.00 -24.75 -6.14
CA ARG A 199 17.44 -24.48 -4.76
C ARG A 199 16.64 -23.31 -4.15
N VAL A 200 16.20 -23.49 -2.90
CA VAL A 200 15.47 -22.45 -2.13
C VAL A 200 16.31 -21.19 -1.94
N LYS A 201 17.62 -21.35 -1.70
CA LYS A 201 18.56 -20.23 -1.49
C LYS A 201 18.58 -19.28 -2.70
N ASP A 202 18.58 -19.84 -3.91
CA ASP A 202 18.63 -19.05 -5.15
C ASP A 202 17.30 -18.31 -5.39
N LEU A 203 16.16 -18.98 -5.11
CA LEU A 203 14.84 -18.34 -5.15
C LEU A 203 14.77 -17.14 -4.20
N LEU A 204 15.14 -17.35 -2.93
CA LEU A 204 15.10 -16.29 -1.91
C LEU A 204 16.08 -15.16 -2.25
N ALA A 205 17.31 -15.47 -2.69
CA ALA A 205 18.30 -14.47 -3.08
C ALA A 205 17.79 -13.58 -4.21
N VAL A 206 17.25 -14.17 -5.29
CA VAL A 206 16.68 -13.40 -6.41
C VAL A 206 15.52 -12.51 -5.94
N LYS A 207 14.65 -13.02 -5.06
CA LYS A 207 13.53 -12.24 -4.51
C LYS A 207 14.00 -11.08 -3.65
N PHE A 208 14.93 -11.29 -2.72
CA PHE A 208 15.46 -10.21 -1.88
C PHE A 208 16.21 -9.16 -2.68
N VAL A 209 17.06 -9.57 -3.62
CA VAL A 209 17.78 -8.62 -4.49
C VAL A 209 16.78 -7.80 -5.31
N ASN A 210 15.75 -8.42 -5.87
CA ASN A 210 14.71 -7.69 -6.60
C ASN A 210 13.95 -6.72 -5.69
N VAL A 211 13.61 -7.11 -4.47
CA VAL A 211 12.93 -6.23 -3.51
C VAL A 211 13.83 -5.05 -3.15
N ILE A 212 15.05 -5.30 -2.67
CA ILE A 212 15.96 -4.26 -2.21
C ILE A 212 16.26 -3.27 -3.33
N CYS A 213 16.67 -3.75 -4.52
CA CYS A 213 17.01 -2.87 -5.63
C CYS A 213 15.82 -2.06 -6.13
N ASN A 214 14.64 -2.67 -6.32
CA ASN A 214 13.49 -1.95 -6.87
C ASN A 214 12.88 -0.98 -5.84
N THR A 215 12.91 -1.32 -4.54
CA THR A 215 12.42 -0.42 -3.48
C THR A 215 13.37 0.77 -3.32
N LEU A 216 14.69 0.52 -3.34
CA LEU A 216 15.69 1.60 -3.29
C LEU A 216 15.56 2.53 -4.50
N LEU A 217 15.38 1.98 -5.70
CA LEU A 217 15.16 2.76 -6.92
C LEU A 217 13.93 3.68 -6.83
N LEU A 218 12.86 3.23 -6.18
CA LEU A 218 11.65 4.03 -5.95
C LEU A 218 11.86 5.15 -4.93
N LEU A 219 12.71 4.93 -3.94
CA LEU A 219 12.97 5.91 -2.88
C LEU A 219 14.08 6.89 -3.27
N LEU A 220 14.93 6.52 -4.23
CA LEU A 220 16.11 7.27 -4.68
C LEU A 220 15.80 8.73 -5.08
N PRO A 221 14.74 9.05 -5.86
CA PRO A 221 14.45 10.42 -6.25
C PRO A 221 14.25 11.34 -5.03
N LEU A 222 13.58 10.86 -3.98
CA LEU A 222 13.37 11.64 -2.76
C LEU A 222 14.66 11.75 -1.93
N LEU A 223 15.44 10.66 -1.86
CA LEU A 223 16.72 10.66 -1.16
C LEU A 223 17.75 11.60 -1.78
N LEU A 224 17.73 11.81 -3.10
CA LEU A 224 18.69 12.69 -3.79
C LEU A 224 18.41 14.18 -3.61
N ILE A 225 17.15 14.58 -3.34
CA ILE A 225 16.77 15.98 -3.21
C ILE A 225 17.03 16.50 -1.78
N CYS A 226 17.02 15.61 -0.79
CA CYS A 226 17.11 15.98 0.64
C CYS A 226 18.48 16.46 1.17
N PRO A 227 19.65 16.02 0.64
CA PRO A 227 20.95 16.50 1.08
C PRO A 227 21.16 18.00 0.87
N LEU A 228 20.32 18.63 0.04
CA LEU A 228 20.41 20.05 -0.29
C LEU A 228 19.87 20.98 0.82
N MET A 229 19.22 20.44 1.85
CA MET A 229 18.52 21.23 2.87
C MET A 229 19.20 21.11 4.24
N ASP A 230 19.08 19.95 4.91
CA ASP A 230 19.61 19.73 6.27
C ASP A 230 20.12 18.29 6.47
N THR A 231 21.20 18.14 7.24
CA THR A 231 21.83 16.85 7.57
C THR A 231 20.92 15.93 8.38
N ASP A 232 20.17 16.49 9.33
CA ASP A 232 19.34 15.71 10.25
C ASP A 232 18.12 15.11 9.55
N MET A 233 17.52 15.86 8.63
CA MET A 233 16.44 15.36 7.78
C MET A 233 16.95 14.22 6.89
N PHE A 234 18.14 14.37 6.32
CA PHE A 234 18.75 13.35 5.48
C PHE A 234 19.03 12.05 6.24
N ILE A 235 19.59 12.12 7.45
CA ILE A 235 19.81 10.95 8.31
C ILE A 235 18.47 10.27 8.64
N THR A 236 17.44 11.05 8.97
CA THR A 236 16.10 10.51 9.29
C THR A 236 15.50 9.77 8.09
N LEU A 237 15.64 10.31 6.89
CA LEU A 237 15.20 9.68 5.64
C LEU A 237 15.97 8.41 5.30
N LEU A 238 17.29 8.38 5.53
CA LEU A 238 18.08 7.16 5.40
C LEU A 238 17.57 6.06 6.33
N LEU A 239 17.30 6.39 7.59
CA LEU A 239 16.77 5.45 8.57
C LEU A 239 15.39 4.93 8.14
N LEU A 240 14.52 5.83 7.67
CA LEU A 240 13.21 5.51 7.13
C LEU A 240 13.30 4.60 5.89
N SER A 241 14.29 4.81 5.03
CA SER A 241 14.55 3.98 3.85
C SER A 241 14.90 2.55 4.25
N ILE A 242 15.74 2.37 5.27
CA ILE A 242 16.10 1.06 5.81
C ILE A 242 14.86 0.38 6.36
N SER A 243 14.03 1.08 7.13
CA SER A 243 12.78 0.53 7.68
C SER A 243 11.81 0.08 6.58
N VAL A 244 11.61 0.89 5.53
CA VAL A 244 10.74 0.54 4.39
C VAL A 244 11.28 -0.68 3.63
N ILE A 245 12.60 -0.76 3.41
CA ILE A 245 13.23 -1.92 2.76
C ILE A 245 13.06 -3.17 3.60
N LEU A 246 13.28 -3.09 4.92
CA LEU A 246 13.06 -4.21 5.83
C LEU A 246 11.60 -4.68 5.78
N LEU A 247 10.63 -3.76 5.81
CA LEU A 247 9.21 -4.09 5.69
C LEU A 247 8.89 -4.78 4.36
N ALA A 248 9.50 -4.34 3.25
CA ALA A 248 9.35 -4.98 1.95
C ALA A 248 9.92 -6.41 1.96
N CYS A 249 11.09 -6.61 2.57
CA CYS A 249 11.70 -7.92 2.77
C CYS A 249 10.79 -8.87 3.58
N PHE A 250 10.19 -8.38 4.66
CA PHE A 250 9.19 -9.14 5.44
C PHE A 250 7.96 -9.52 4.62
N SER A 251 7.45 -8.60 3.79
CA SER A 251 6.25 -8.85 2.97
C SER A 251 6.42 -10.06 2.05
N VAL A 252 7.62 -10.24 1.48
CA VAL A 252 7.94 -11.40 0.64
C VAL A 252 7.97 -12.69 1.45
N LEU A 253 8.56 -12.69 2.65
CA LEU A 253 8.59 -13.87 3.51
C LEU A 253 7.18 -14.28 3.97
N LEU A 254 6.32 -13.30 4.29
CA LEU A 254 4.95 -13.57 4.73
C LEU A 254 4.13 -14.38 3.71
N LYS A 255 4.35 -14.15 2.40
CA LYS A 255 3.70 -14.92 1.33
C LYS A 255 3.89 -16.43 1.48
N TYR A 256 5.08 -16.82 1.93
CA TYR A 256 5.48 -18.23 2.08
C TYR A 256 5.20 -18.78 3.48
N CYS A 257 4.93 -17.92 4.47
CA CYS A 257 4.57 -18.34 5.83
C CYS A 257 3.09 -18.74 5.98
N PHE A 258 2.17 -18.05 5.30
CA PHE A 258 0.74 -18.22 5.55
C PHE A 258 -0.02 -18.73 4.33
N HIS A 259 -1.12 -19.46 4.56
CA HIS A 259 -1.92 -20.08 3.51
C HIS A 259 -2.96 -19.15 2.89
N THR A 260 -3.43 -18.14 3.61
CA THR A 260 -4.48 -17.23 3.16
C THR A 260 -3.97 -15.80 3.07
N ASP A 261 -4.39 -15.08 2.03
CA ASP A 261 -4.05 -13.65 1.84
C ASP A 261 -4.55 -12.78 2.99
N LEU A 262 -5.65 -13.20 3.64
CA LEU A 262 -6.23 -12.53 4.80
C LEU A 262 -5.25 -12.51 5.98
N ILE A 263 -4.69 -13.67 6.35
CA ILE A 263 -3.75 -13.76 7.47
C ILE A 263 -2.47 -12.98 7.15
N ILE A 264 -2.01 -13.03 5.91
CA ILE A 264 -0.86 -12.22 5.44
C ILE A 264 -1.14 -10.73 5.67
N GLY A 265 -2.30 -10.24 5.25
CA GLY A 265 -2.72 -8.85 5.43
C GLY A 265 -2.86 -8.44 6.90
N LEU A 266 -3.46 -9.29 7.75
CA LEU A 266 -3.61 -9.02 9.18
C LEU A 266 -2.26 -8.97 9.89
N VAL A 267 -1.38 -9.94 9.65
CA VAL A 267 -0.03 -9.95 10.26
C VAL A 267 0.78 -8.74 9.79
N PHE A 268 0.69 -8.41 8.50
CA PHE A 268 1.34 -7.20 7.98
C PHE A 268 0.85 -5.93 8.69
N LEU A 269 -0.46 -5.77 8.86
CA LEU A 269 -1.04 -4.53 9.38
C LEU A 269 -0.98 -4.42 10.90
N ILE A 270 -1.22 -5.51 11.64
CA ILE A 270 -1.29 -5.50 13.11
C ILE A 270 0.10 -5.63 13.72
N VAL A 271 1.02 -6.35 13.06
CA VAL A 271 2.34 -6.63 13.63
C VAL A 271 3.42 -5.80 12.96
N LEU A 272 3.55 -5.89 11.63
CA LEU A 272 4.71 -5.30 10.94
C LEU A 272 4.63 -3.77 10.81
N VAL A 273 3.45 -3.19 10.54
CA VAL A 273 3.30 -1.73 10.44
C VAL A 273 3.56 -1.03 11.78
N PRO A 274 2.98 -1.46 12.92
CA PRO A 274 3.32 -0.89 14.21
C PRO A 274 4.79 -1.08 14.59
N ALA A 275 5.36 -2.26 14.31
CA ALA A 275 6.78 -2.51 14.54
C ALA A 275 7.68 -1.55 13.75
N LEU A 276 7.33 -1.24 12.50
CA LEU A 276 8.04 -0.23 11.71
C LEU A 276 7.97 1.16 12.35
N ILE A 277 6.78 1.57 12.80
CA ILE A 277 6.59 2.90 13.41
C ILE A 277 7.43 3.02 14.68
N VAL A 278 7.40 1.99 15.53
CA VAL A 278 8.20 1.92 16.76
C VAL A 278 9.69 1.90 16.45
N SER A 279 10.11 1.21 15.39
CA SER A 279 11.51 1.16 14.94
C SER A 279 12.03 2.51 14.43
N VAL A 280 11.16 3.35 13.85
CA VAL A 280 11.54 4.69 13.38
C VAL A 280 11.70 5.65 14.57
N ILE A 281 10.86 5.53 15.59
CA ILE A 281 10.92 6.36 16.81
C ILE A 281 12.13 5.96 17.68
N HIS A 282 12.42 4.66 17.75
CA HIS A 282 13.52 4.12 18.56
C HIS A 282 14.44 3.26 17.67
N PRO A 283 15.50 3.86 17.10
CA PRO A 283 16.43 3.17 16.20
C PRO A 283 16.99 1.83 16.71
N PRO A 284 17.28 1.63 18.03
CA PRO A 284 17.76 0.33 18.53
C PRO A 284 16.79 -0.83 18.30
N LEU A 285 15.48 -0.56 18.23
CA LEU A 285 14.45 -1.58 17.99
C LEU A 285 14.47 -2.12 16.55
N SER A 286 15.14 -1.43 15.61
CA SER A 286 15.39 -1.96 14.27
C SER A 286 16.21 -3.25 14.29
N VAL A 287 17.08 -3.43 15.29
CA VAL A 287 17.90 -4.66 15.46
C VAL A 287 17.00 -5.85 15.78
N LEU A 288 15.98 -5.67 16.63
CA LEU A 288 14.98 -6.71 16.92
C LEU A 288 14.16 -7.05 15.66
N PHE A 289 13.88 -6.05 14.84
CA PHE A 289 13.19 -6.24 13.57
C PHE A 289 14.03 -7.08 12.59
N VAL A 290 15.34 -6.86 12.53
CA VAL A 290 16.26 -7.71 11.74
C VAL A 290 16.31 -9.14 12.30
N TRP A 291 16.35 -9.31 13.62
CA TRP A 291 16.30 -10.63 14.25
C TRP A 291 15.02 -11.41 13.89
N LEU A 292 13.85 -10.75 13.93
CA LEU A 292 12.59 -11.35 13.50
C LEU A 292 12.61 -11.75 12.02
N LEU A 293 13.28 -10.97 11.16
CA LEU A 293 13.44 -11.30 9.74
C LEU A 293 14.23 -12.59 9.57
N ILE A 294 15.32 -12.76 10.32
CA ILE A 294 16.18 -13.95 10.30
C ILE A 294 15.38 -15.18 10.75
N ILE A 295 14.60 -15.08 11.82
CA ILE A 295 13.76 -16.18 12.31
C ILE A 295 12.75 -16.61 11.25
N LEU A 296 12.06 -15.66 10.61
CA LEU A 296 11.12 -15.96 9.52
C LEU A 296 11.84 -16.55 8.31
N LEU A 297 13.04 -16.08 7.98
CA LEU A 297 13.83 -16.59 6.87
C LEU A 297 14.15 -18.08 7.06
N VAL A 298 14.60 -18.47 8.25
CA VAL A 298 14.87 -19.88 8.58
C VAL A 298 13.60 -20.72 8.46
N ARG A 299 12.48 -20.23 8.98
CA ARG A 299 11.19 -20.93 8.92
C ARG A 299 10.70 -21.11 7.48
N VAL A 300 10.81 -20.08 6.64
CA VAL A 300 10.43 -20.11 5.23
C VAL A 300 11.34 -21.07 4.46
N ASN A 301 12.64 -21.03 4.72
CA ASN A 301 13.60 -21.93 4.07
C ASN A 301 13.25 -23.41 4.32
N ASN A 302 12.96 -23.78 5.57
CA ASN A 302 12.59 -25.15 5.96
C ASN A 302 11.23 -25.60 5.41
N ARG A 303 10.36 -24.65 5.09
CA ARG A 303 9.07 -24.96 4.48
C ARG A 303 9.19 -25.16 2.97
N LEU A 304 9.90 -24.26 2.30
CA LEU A 304 10.12 -24.32 0.86
C LEU A 304 10.97 -25.52 0.47
N SER A 305 11.95 -25.93 1.30
CA SER A 305 12.75 -27.14 1.05
C SER A 305 11.86 -28.38 0.96
N ARG A 306 10.95 -28.56 1.93
CA ARG A 306 9.99 -29.67 1.94
C ARG A 306 9.06 -29.68 0.74
N LEU A 307 8.64 -28.51 0.25
CA LEU A 307 7.79 -28.40 -0.94
C LEU A 307 8.55 -28.77 -2.23
N LEU A 308 9.82 -28.40 -2.34
CA LEU A 308 10.65 -28.73 -3.50
C LEU A 308 11.10 -30.21 -3.50
N GLU A 309 11.31 -30.80 -2.32
CA GLU A 309 11.57 -32.25 -2.17
C GLU A 309 10.36 -33.06 -2.63
N TYR A 310 9.16 -32.72 -2.17
CA TYR A 310 7.92 -33.39 -2.57
C TYR A 310 7.67 -33.37 -4.09
N ASP A 311 7.99 -32.28 -4.78
CA ASP A 311 7.81 -32.18 -6.24
C ASP A 311 8.88 -32.96 -7.01
N LYS A 312 10.09 -33.13 -6.47
CA LYS A 312 11.11 -34.00 -7.07
C LYS A 312 10.69 -35.46 -7.02
N ASP A 313 10.17 -35.92 -5.87
CA ASP A 313 9.70 -37.29 -5.70
C ASP A 313 8.52 -37.59 -6.65
N ARG A 314 7.63 -36.61 -6.85
CA ARG A 314 6.52 -36.73 -7.81
C ARG A 314 6.96 -36.83 -9.27
N LYS A 315 8.06 -36.19 -9.65
CA LYS A 315 8.62 -36.23 -11.02
C LYS A 315 9.47 -37.48 -11.29
N ALA A 316 9.86 -38.19 -10.24
CA ALA A 316 10.66 -39.41 -10.32
C ALA A 316 9.81 -40.70 -10.42
N CYS A 317 8.52 -40.62 -10.07
CA CYS A 317 7.49 -41.65 -10.35
C CYS A 317 6.80 -41.40 -11.68
#